data_AF-A0A914Z7L4-F1
#
_entry.id   AF-A0A914Z7L4-F1
#
_cell.length_a   1.000
_cell.length_b   1.000
_cell.length_c   1.000
_cell.angle_alpha   90.00
_cell.angle_beta   90.00
_cell.angle_gamma   90.00
#
_symmetry.space_group_name_H-M   'P 1'
#
loop_
_entity.id
_entity.type
_entity.pdbx_description
1 polymer ?
#
loop_
_entity_poly.entity_id
_entity_poly.type
_entity_poly.pdbx_seq_one_letter_code
_entity_poly.pdbx_strand_id
1 'polypeptide(L)'
;MSWRYIEIKYPDPISEDEKPKDGEEATEEQQDAQILKPPKQMPPRREKEFFIKWKFMSYWHCTWVSELMMDTYFPQLLRMYWRKFDPETPPEVDDGSNEDVQTGQYDYLVKWKELMYDQATWERDDQEIPGYEEQIFKYWLHRERMTGESVPKAIVKKINAYAAEHGGQKYDEDDMKKKRKKAAEKPTINVRILFF
;
A
#
# COMPACT_ATOMS: atom_id res chain seq x y z
N MET A 1 10.00 -11.09 -5.62
CA MET A 1 8.91 -11.01 -6.60
C MET A 1 8.51 -12.43 -6.97
N SER A 2 7.21 -12.68 -7.09
CA SER A 2 6.64 -13.95 -7.59
C SER A 2 6.03 -13.71 -8.97
N TRP A 3 5.76 -14.74 -9.75
CA TRP A 3 5.10 -14.60 -11.05
C TRP A 3 4.13 -15.76 -11.31
N ARG A 4 3.08 -15.51 -12.09
CA ARG A 4 2.08 -16.52 -12.51
C ARG A 4 1.70 -16.33 -13.96
N TYR A 5 1.21 -17.40 -14.59
CA TYR A 5 0.54 -17.30 -15.89
C TYR A 5 -0.92 -16.95 -15.70
N ILE A 6 -1.42 -16.03 -16.51
CA ILE A 6 -2.84 -15.78 -16.73
C ILE A 6 -3.22 -16.18 -18.15
N GLU A 7 -4.45 -16.64 -18.34
CA GLU A 7 -5.00 -16.97 -19.65
C GLU A 7 -5.96 -15.88 -20.08
N ILE A 8 -5.57 -15.13 -21.11
CA ILE A 8 -6.40 -14.10 -21.73
C ILE A 8 -7.10 -14.75 -22.91
N LYS A 9 -8.42 -14.90 -22.81
CA LYS A 9 -9.26 -15.38 -23.91
C LYS A 9 -9.39 -14.27 -24.95
N TYR A 10 -9.21 -14.62 -26.22
CA TYR A 10 -9.52 -13.69 -27.31
C TYR A 10 -11.03 -13.47 -27.36
N PRO A 11 -11.48 -12.25 -27.72
CA PRO A 11 -12.89 -12.00 -27.98
C PRO A 11 -13.38 -12.88 -29.13
N ASP A 12 -14.64 -13.29 -29.06
CA ASP A 12 -15.22 -14.18 -30.06
C ASP A 12 -15.24 -13.49 -31.44
N PRO A 13 -15.01 -14.24 -32.53
CA PRO A 13 -15.06 -13.73 -33.89
C PRO A 13 -16.40 -13.10 -34.24
N ILE A 14 -16.38 -12.19 -35.22
CA ILE A 14 -17.60 -11.65 -35.83
C ILE A 14 -18.40 -12.82 -36.40
N SER A 15 -19.66 -12.96 -36.00
CA SER A 15 -20.54 -13.99 -36.56
C SER A 15 -20.77 -13.72 -38.05
N GLU A 16 -21.00 -14.76 -38.85
CA GLU A 16 -21.28 -14.60 -40.28
C GLU A 16 -22.52 -13.72 -40.53
N ASP A 17 -23.43 -13.62 -39.56
CA ASP A 17 -24.64 -12.79 -39.62
C ASP A 17 -24.38 -11.28 -39.36
N GLU A 18 -23.28 -10.94 -38.67
CA GLU A 18 -22.86 -9.55 -38.39
C GLU A 18 -21.96 -8.97 -39.50
N LYS A 19 -21.51 -9.80 -40.45
CA LYS A 19 -20.78 -9.31 -41.62
C LYS A 19 -21.73 -8.55 -42.55
N PRO A 20 -21.31 -7.40 -43.12
CA PRO A 20 -22.10 -6.68 -44.10
C PRO A 20 -22.39 -7.61 -45.29
N LYS A 21 -23.65 -7.66 -45.72
CA LYS A 21 -24.04 -8.41 -46.92
C LYS A 21 -23.37 -7.79 -48.13
N ASP A 22 -22.94 -8.63 -49.06
CA ASP A 22 -22.28 -8.19 -50.30
C ASP A 22 -23.15 -7.14 -51.03
N GLY A 23 -22.74 -5.87 -50.94
CA GLY A 23 -23.38 -4.74 -51.63
C GLY A 23 -24.01 -3.64 -50.75
N GLU A 24 -24.05 -3.77 -49.43
CA GLU A 24 -24.45 -2.68 -48.51
C GLU A 24 -23.22 -1.98 -47.90
N GLU A 25 -23.26 -0.65 -47.78
CA GLU A 25 -22.24 0.11 -47.05
C GLU A 25 -22.28 -0.27 -45.56
N ALA A 26 -21.17 -0.82 -45.06
CA ALA A 26 -21.03 -1.18 -43.65
C ALA A 26 -21.16 0.06 -42.76
N THR A 27 -21.96 -0.02 -41.71
CA THR A 27 -22.06 1.07 -40.71
C THR A 27 -20.72 1.26 -39.99
N GLU A 28 -20.44 2.46 -39.45
CA GLU A 28 -19.19 2.74 -38.72
C GLU A 28 -18.94 1.70 -37.60
N GLU A 29 -19.99 1.28 -36.89
CA GLU A 29 -19.92 0.24 -35.86
C GLU A 29 -19.52 -1.15 -36.40
N GLN A 30 -19.95 -1.50 -37.61
CA GLN A 30 -19.57 -2.76 -38.27
C GLN A 30 -18.13 -2.72 -38.79
N GLN A 31 -17.67 -1.56 -39.26
CA GLN A 31 -16.29 -1.34 -39.68
C GLN A 31 -15.34 -1.39 -38.46
N ASP A 32 -15.70 -0.72 -37.37
CA ASP A 32 -14.95 -0.76 -36.11
C ASP A 32 -14.91 -2.18 -35.53
N ALA A 33 -16.03 -2.90 -35.56
CA ALA A 33 -16.07 -4.31 -35.15
C ALA A 33 -15.17 -5.20 -36.02
N GLN A 34 -15.10 -4.95 -37.33
CA GLN A 34 -14.19 -5.63 -38.26
C GLN A 34 -12.71 -5.38 -37.97
N ILE A 35 -12.36 -4.17 -37.51
CA ILE A 35 -10.97 -3.83 -37.19
C ILE A 35 -10.55 -4.42 -35.82
N LEU A 36 -11.47 -4.47 -34.85
CA LEU A 36 -11.16 -4.84 -33.47
C LEU A 36 -11.25 -6.33 -33.15
N LYS A 37 -12.14 -7.09 -33.82
CA LYS A 37 -12.37 -8.51 -33.52
C LYS A 37 -11.55 -9.43 -34.43
N PRO A 38 -10.97 -10.52 -33.91
CA PRO A 38 -10.20 -11.46 -34.72
C PRO A 38 -11.10 -12.20 -35.73
N PRO A 39 -10.61 -12.51 -36.94
CA PRO A 39 -11.42 -13.16 -37.99
C PRO A 39 -11.75 -14.64 -37.70
N LYS A 40 -11.03 -15.29 -36.78
CA LYS A 40 -11.23 -16.69 -36.37
C LYS A 40 -10.93 -16.85 -34.88
N GLN A 41 -11.58 -17.83 -34.23
CA GLN A 41 -11.33 -18.13 -32.83
C GLN A 41 -9.87 -18.54 -32.64
N MET A 42 -9.15 -17.77 -31.80
CA MET A 42 -7.76 -18.03 -31.47
C MET A 42 -7.65 -18.76 -30.13
N PRO A 43 -6.66 -19.66 -29.97
CA PRO A 43 -6.41 -20.28 -28.66
C PRO A 43 -6.05 -19.21 -27.62
N PRO A 44 -6.45 -19.37 -26.35
CA PRO A 44 -6.17 -18.39 -25.30
C PRO A 44 -4.67 -18.06 -25.20
N ARG A 45 -4.34 -16.77 -25.09
CA ARG A 45 -2.95 -16.32 -24.91
C ARG A 45 -2.56 -16.48 -23.45
N ARG A 46 -1.35 -16.98 -23.22
CA ARG A 46 -0.74 -17.00 -21.88
C ARG A 46 0.16 -15.78 -21.73
N GLU A 47 -0.15 -14.94 -20.76
CA GLU A 47 0.69 -13.80 -20.38
C GLU A 47 1.17 -13.96 -18.94
N LYS A 48 2.32 -13.38 -18.61
CA LYS A 48 2.84 -13.39 -17.24
C LYS A 48 2.34 -12.18 -16.47
N GLU A 49 1.94 -12.42 -15.23
CA GLU A 49 1.79 -11.37 -14.22
C GLU A 49 2.88 -11.52 -13.16
N PHE A 50 3.44 -10.40 -12.73
CA PHE A 50 4.45 -10.31 -11.69
C PHE A 50 3.82 -9.75 -10.42
N PHE A 51 4.07 -10.41 -9.29
CA PHE A 51 3.75 -9.90 -7.97
C PHE A 51 4.93 -9.10 -7.42
N ILE A 52 4.74 -7.79 -7.33
CA ILE A 52 5.82 -6.83 -7.11
C ILE A 52 5.70 -6.22 -5.73
N LYS A 53 6.83 -6.21 -5.00
CA LYS A 53 7.02 -5.31 -3.86
C LYS A 53 7.61 -4.02 -4.38
N TRP A 54 6.86 -2.93 -4.26
CA TRP A 54 7.32 -1.61 -4.68
C TRP A 54 8.37 -1.06 -3.71
N LYS A 55 9.35 -0.31 -4.24
CA LYS A 55 10.32 0.39 -3.40
C LYS A 55 9.58 1.42 -2.55
N PHE A 56 9.96 1.53 -1.28
CA PHE A 56 9.38 2.45 -0.28
C PHE A 56 7.94 2.20 0.15
N MET A 57 7.27 1.24 -0.46
CA MET A 57 5.94 0.83 -0.03
C MET A 57 6.06 -0.46 0.79
N SER A 58 5.21 -0.61 1.80
CA SER A 58 5.09 -1.88 2.51
C SER A 58 4.63 -3.03 1.61
N TYR A 59 4.73 -4.24 2.15
CA TYR A 59 4.21 -5.44 1.50
C TYR A 59 2.69 -5.38 1.23
N TRP A 60 1.94 -4.51 1.91
CA TRP A 60 0.50 -4.33 1.68
C TRP A 60 0.17 -3.67 0.34
N HIS A 61 1.12 -2.94 -0.25
CA HIS A 61 0.96 -2.33 -1.58
C HIS A 61 1.37 -3.27 -2.71
N CYS A 62 1.70 -4.53 -2.42
CA CYS A 62 2.12 -5.45 -3.47
C CYS A 62 0.95 -5.75 -4.41
N THR A 63 1.14 -5.53 -5.71
CA THR A 63 0.12 -5.74 -6.73
C THR A 63 0.60 -6.72 -7.80
N TRP A 64 -0.36 -7.30 -8.53
CA TRP A 64 -0.08 -8.06 -9.75
C TRP A 64 -0.02 -7.10 -10.93
N VAL A 65 1.05 -7.20 -11.70
CA VAL A 65 1.34 -6.32 -12.83
C VAL A 65 1.63 -7.15 -14.07
N SER A 66 1.05 -6.78 -15.21
CA SER A 66 1.25 -7.48 -16.48
C SER A 66 2.67 -7.33 -17.01
N GLU A 67 3.11 -8.35 -17.78
CA GLU A 67 4.40 -8.35 -18.48
C GLU A 67 4.59 -7.11 -19.34
N LEU A 68 3.56 -6.67 -20.07
CA LEU A 68 3.62 -5.46 -20.88
C LEU A 68 3.91 -4.19 -20.07
N MET A 69 3.26 -4.01 -18.91
CA MET A 69 3.54 -2.86 -18.04
C MET A 69 4.98 -2.92 -17.56
N MET A 70 5.46 -4.10 -17.14
CA MET A 70 6.83 -4.27 -16.67
C MET A 70 7.87 -4.03 -17.75
N ASP A 71 7.66 -4.56 -18.96
CA ASP A 71 8.54 -4.38 -20.11
C ASP A 71 8.60 -2.92 -20.55
N THR A 72 7.51 -2.17 -20.40
CA THR A 72 7.45 -0.77 -20.81
C THR A 72 8.09 0.15 -19.79
N TYR A 73 7.67 0.06 -18.52
CA TYR A 73 8.05 1.03 -17.48
C TYR A 73 9.31 0.63 -16.71
N PHE A 74 9.54 -0.66 -16.52
CA PHE A 74 10.65 -1.17 -15.73
C PHE A 74 11.43 -2.28 -16.46
N PRO A 75 11.81 -2.11 -17.74
CA PRO A 75 12.51 -3.15 -18.50
C PRO A 75 13.82 -3.55 -17.82
N GLN A 76 14.50 -2.59 -17.18
CA GLN A 76 15.76 -2.83 -16.47
C GLN A 76 15.54 -3.65 -15.19
N LEU A 77 14.45 -3.43 -14.46
CA LEU A 77 14.08 -4.23 -13.30
C LEU A 77 13.73 -5.66 -13.71
N LEU A 78 12.97 -5.84 -14.80
CA LEU A 78 12.61 -7.16 -15.30
C LEU A 78 13.87 -7.91 -15.78
N ARG A 79 14.73 -7.26 -16.56
CA ARG A 79 16.05 -7.79 -16.95
C ARG A 79 16.91 -8.11 -15.73
N MET A 80 16.91 -7.25 -14.70
CA MET A 80 17.59 -7.50 -13.42
C MET A 80 17.02 -8.68 -12.67
N TYR A 81 15.69 -8.87 -12.65
CA TYR A 81 15.03 -9.98 -11.97
C TYR A 81 15.42 -11.31 -12.63
N TRP A 82 15.30 -11.39 -13.96
CA TRP A 82 15.73 -12.57 -14.74
C TRP A 82 17.22 -12.86 -14.62
N ARG A 83 18.02 -11.85 -14.27
CA ARG A 83 19.46 -11.92 -14.09
C ARG A 83 19.91 -12.09 -12.63
N LYS A 84 19.10 -11.76 -11.62
CA LYS A 84 19.41 -12.10 -10.22
C LYS A 84 19.00 -13.52 -9.89
N PHE A 85 17.94 -14.03 -10.53
CA PHE A 85 17.58 -15.44 -10.57
C PHE A 85 18.29 -16.12 -11.75
N ASP A 86 19.60 -15.93 -11.80
CA ASP A 86 20.46 -15.74 -12.97
C ASP A 86 20.39 -16.85 -14.06
N PRO A 87 21.23 -16.78 -15.10
CA PRO A 87 22.41 -17.57 -14.81
C PRO A 87 23.71 -16.82 -14.56
N GLU A 88 24.13 -15.82 -15.33
CA GLU A 88 25.45 -15.21 -15.06
C GLU A 88 25.75 -13.72 -15.34
N THR A 89 25.03 -12.70 -14.85
CA THR A 89 25.70 -11.37 -14.77
C THR A 89 25.24 -10.44 -13.65
N PRO A 90 26.09 -10.08 -12.67
CA PRO A 90 25.70 -9.14 -11.64
C PRO A 90 25.73 -7.70 -12.15
N PRO A 91 24.81 -6.83 -11.70
CA PRO A 91 25.28 -5.47 -11.53
C PRO A 91 24.65 -4.71 -10.36
N GLU A 92 25.15 -3.49 -10.31
CA GLU A 92 25.28 -2.58 -9.20
C GLU A 92 23.99 -1.85 -8.84
N VAL A 93 24.10 -1.26 -7.65
CA VAL A 93 23.06 -0.73 -6.79
C VAL A 93 22.76 0.73 -7.12
N ASP A 94 21.48 1.11 -7.09
CA ASP A 94 21.04 2.50 -7.25
C ASP A 94 20.04 2.91 -6.13
N ASP A 95 20.38 4.04 -5.50
CA ASP A 95 19.81 4.66 -4.30
C ASP A 95 18.70 5.66 -4.67
N GLY A 96 17.62 5.18 -5.28
CA GLY A 96 16.49 6.05 -5.62
C GLY A 96 15.75 6.54 -4.38
N SER A 97 15.60 7.84 -4.16
CA SER A 97 14.77 8.49 -3.14
C SER A 97 13.79 9.48 -3.82
N ASN A 98 12.54 9.58 -3.35
CA ASN A 98 11.65 10.73 -3.60
C ASN A 98 10.45 10.76 -2.63
N GLU A 99 10.15 11.94 -2.07
CA GLU A 99 9.10 12.24 -1.08
C GLU A 99 8.15 13.33 -1.64
N ASP A 100 6.84 13.22 -1.42
CA ASP A 100 5.85 14.27 -1.74
C ASP A 100 5.04 14.66 -0.48
N VAL A 101 5.11 15.94 -0.08
CA VAL A 101 4.70 16.46 1.25
C VAL A 101 3.35 17.22 1.24
N GLN A 102 2.53 17.10 0.18
CA GLN A 102 1.56 18.16 -0.14
C GLN A 102 0.08 17.95 0.27
N THR A 103 -0.33 16.79 0.79
CA THR A 103 -1.78 16.46 0.92
C THR A 103 -2.41 16.66 2.30
N GLY A 104 -1.67 17.10 3.34
CA GLY A 104 -2.20 17.13 4.71
C GLY A 104 -2.54 15.73 5.27
N GLN A 105 -2.13 14.71 4.53
CA GLN A 105 -2.09 13.31 4.90
C GLN A 105 -0.87 13.10 5.80
N TYR A 106 -1.04 12.32 6.87
CA TYR A 106 0.07 12.00 7.75
C TYR A 106 0.64 10.65 7.34
N ASP A 107 1.94 10.63 7.09
CA ASP A 107 2.68 9.41 6.90
C ASP A 107 3.37 9.05 8.22
N TYR A 108 3.25 7.78 8.62
CA TYR A 108 3.94 7.25 9.79
C TYR A 108 5.00 6.25 9.35
N LEU A 109 6.20 6.36 9.90
CA LEU A 109 7.23 5.35 9.74
C LEU A 109 6.85 4.10 10.57
N VAL A 110 6.50 3.02 9.88
CA VAL A 110 6.05 1.77 10.50
C VAL A 110 7.21 0.79 10.65
N LYS A 111 7.52 0.44 11.90
CA LYS A 111 8.42 -0.68 12.22
C LYS A 111 7.64 -1.99 12.22
N TRP A 112 7.93 -2.86 11.27
CA TRP A 112 7.29 -4.18 11.13
C TRP A 112 7.77 -5.17 12.19
N LYS A 113 6.85 -5.97 12.78
CA LYS A 113 7.15 -6.83 13.95
C LYS A 113 8.34 -7.76 13.74
N GLU A 114 8.43 -8.39 12.58
CA GLU A 114 9.45 -9.40 12.24
C GLU A 114 10.56 -8.89 11.33
N LEU A 115 10.54 -7.59 10.99
CA LEU A 115 11.61 -6.98 10.21
C LEU A 115 12.46 -6.05 11.09
N MET A 116 13.68 -5.87 10.61
CA MET A 116 14.66 -4.95 11.16
C MET A 116 14.25 -3.49 10.86
N TYR A 117 14.82 -2.53 11.59
CA TYR A 117 14.44 -1.11 11.48
C TYR A 117 14.72 -0.49 10.10
N ASP A 118 15.73 -0.98 9.38
CA ASP A 118 16.09 -0.59 8.01
C ASP A 118 15.00 -0.94 6.98
N GLN A 119 14.11 -1.88 7.33
CA GLN A 119 12.96 -2.26 6.50
C GLN A 119 11.68 -1.53 6.88
N ALA A 120 11.75 -0.54 7.77
CA ALA A 120 10.60 0.31 8.09
C ALA A 120 10.18 1.10 6.84
N THR A 121 8.88 1.29 6.69
CA THR A 121 8.29 2.00 5.53
C THR A 121 7.39 3.12 6.01
N TRP A 122 7.26 4.17 5.20
CA TRP A 122 6.32 5.25 5.43
C TRP A 122 4.94 4.81 4.93
N GLU A 123 3.98 4.74 5.84
CA GLU A 123 2.61 4.35 5.51
C GLU A 123 1.66 5.50 5.83
N ARG A 124 0.70 5.73 4.93
CA ARG A 124 -0.34 6.73 5.09
C ARG A 124 -1.31 6.34 6.19
N ASP A 125 -1.85 7.33 6.90
CA ASP A 125 -2.76 7.14 8.04
C ASP A 125 -4.15 6.54 7.71
N ASP A 126 -4.44 6.32 6.43
CA ASP A 126 -5.66 5.70 5.89
C ASP A 126 -5.45 4.25 5.42
N GLN A 127 -4.24 3.70 5.53
CA GLN A 127 -3.96 2.33 5.13
C GLN A 127 -4.68 1.31 6.02
N GLU A 128 -5.35 0.33 5.41
CA GLU A 128 -6.10 -0.74 6.09
C GLU A 128 -5.17 -1.83 6.67
N ILE A 129 -4.20 -1.44 7.49
CA ILE A 129 -3.30 -2.36 8.17
C ILE A 129 -3.95 -2.81 9.50
N PRO A 130 -3.99 -4.13 9.81
CA PRO A 130 -4.62 -4.63 11.03
C PRO A 130 -4.04 -3.99 12.31
N GLY A 131 -4.92 -3.36 13.09
CA GLY A 131 -4.58 -2.70 14.37
C GLY A 131 -3.75 -1.42 14.21
N TYR A 132 -3.63 -0.87 13.01
CA TYR A 132 -2.78 0.29 12.73
C TYR A 132 -3.31 1.57 13.37
N GLU A 133 -4.62 1.81 13.32
CA GLU A 133 -5.25 2.94 14.02
C GLU A 133 -4.92 2.94 15.52
N GLU A 134 -4.97 1.78 16.18
CA GLU A 134 -4.60 1.66 17.59
C GLU A 134 -3.13 2.01 17.85
N GLN A 135 -2.23 1.68 16.92
CA GLN A 135 -0.81 2.04 17.04
C GLN A 135 -0.61 3.54 16.86
N ILE A 136 -1.34 4.16 15.93
CA ILE A 136 -1.36 5.62 15.77
C ILE A 136 -1.84 6.29 17.07
N PHE A 137 -2.91 5.77 17.69
CA PHE A 137 -3.41 6.27 18.97
C PHE A 137 -2.37 6.14 20.08
N LYS A 138 -1.74 4.96 20.20
CA LYS A 138 -0.68 4.70 21.18
C LYS A 138 0.51 5.64 20.99
N TYR A 139 0.94 5.88 19.74
CA TYR A 139 2.01 6.80 19.40
C TYR A 139 1.70 8.22 19.90
N TRP A 140 0.53 8.76 19.56
CA TRP A 140 0.16 10.12 19.95
C TRP A 140 -0.04 10.28 21.46
N LEU A 141 -0.67 9.30 22.13
CA LEU A 141 -0.81 9.30 23.58
C LEU A 141 0.54 9.19 24.30
N HIS A 142 1.49 8.42 23.74
CA HIS A 142 2.84 8.34 24.28
C HIS A 142 3.62 9.64 24.07
N ARG A 143 3.54 10.22 22.86
CA ARG A 143 4.19 11.49 22.50
C ARG A 143 3.69 12.65 23.35
N GLU A 144 2.38 12.74 23.58
CA GLU A 144 1.79 13.72 24.50
C GLU A 144 2.33 13.54 25.92
N ARG A 145 2.47 12.31 26.41
CA ARG A 145 2.98 12.04 27.76
C ARG A 145 4.44 12.46 27.93
N MET A 146 5.27 12.21 26.93
CA MET A 146 6.71 12.44 27.00
C MET A 146 7.09 13.88 26.65
N THR A 147 6.57 14.41 25.54
CA THR A 147 6.93 15.73 24.99
C THR A 147 5.95 16.82 25.42
N GLY A 148 4.73 16.43 25.82
CA GLY A 148 3.71 17.38 26.23
C GLY A 148 2.92 18.03 25.10
N GLU A 149 3.21 17.65 23.87
CA GLU A 149 2.53 18.12 22.67
C GLU A 149 1.11 17.57 22.59
N SER A 150 0.15 18.45 22.31
CA SER A 150 -1.26 18.07 22.20
C SER A 150 -1.50 17.12 21.03
N VAL A 151 -2.39 16.15 21.21
CA VAL A 151 -2.80 15.25 20.14
C VAL A 151 -3.57 16.03 19.05
N PRO A 152 -3.25 15.85 17.75
CA PRO A 152 -3.97 16.54 16.69
C PRO A 152 -5.46 16.23 16.70
N LYS A 153 -6.28 17.24 16.39
CA LYS A 153 -7.75 17.14 16.43
C LYS A 153 -8.31 16.01 15.56
N ALA A 154 -7.70 15.77 14.40
CA ALA A 154 -8.09 14.66 13.52
C ALA A 154 -7.91 13.30 14.21
N ILE A 155 -6.80 13.12 14.93
CA ILE A 155 -6.50 11.89 15.68
C ILE A 155 -7.40 11.77 16.91
N VAL A 156 -7.68 12.86 17.63
CA VAL A 156 -8.65 12.87 18.74
C VAL A 156 -10.04 12.40 18.28
N LYS A 157 -10.48 12.86 17.10
CA LYS A 157 -11.74 12.42 16.50
C LYS A 157 -11.72 10.90 16.22
N LYS A 158 -10.65 10.38 15.62
CA LYS A 158 -10.46 8.94 15.36
C LYS A 158 -10.46 8.12 16.67
N ILE A 159 -9.72 8.56 17.70
CA ILE A 159 -9.68 7.89 19.02
C ILE A 159 -11.08 7.79 19.64
N ASN A 160 -11.83 8.89 19.64
CA ASN A 160 -13.16 8.94 20.24
C ASN A 160 -14.22 8.15 19.47
N ALA A 161 -14.10 8.07 18.13
CA ALA A 161 -14.94 7.21 17.30
C ALA A 161 -14.66 5.73 17.60
N TYR A 162 -13.39 5.33 17.60
CA TYR A 162 -12.98 3.96 17.94
C TYR A 162 -13.44 3.56 19.34
N ALA A 163 -13.32 4.45 20.32
CA ALA A 163 -13.80 4.23 21.69
C ALA A 163 -15.32 4.06 21.78
N ALA A 164 -16.09 4.76 20.94
CA ALA A 164 -17.54 4.60 20.90
C ALA A 164 -17.97 3.24 20.34
N GLU A 165 -17.24 2.71 19.35
CA GLU A 165 -17.52 1.40 18.74
C GLU A 165 -17.05 0.24 19.61
N HIS A 166 -15.87 0.35 20.22
CA HIS A 166 -15.22 -0.74 20.98
C HIS A 166 -15.42 -0.64 22.50
N GLY A 167 -16.25 0.28 22.98
CA GLY A 167 -16.54 0.46 24.41
C GLY A 167 -15.37 1.01 25.24
N GLY A 168 -14.47 1.76 24.61
CA GLY A 168 -13.29 2.37 25.23
C GLY A 168 -13.59 3.69 25.96
N GLN A 169 -12.65 4.13 26.81
CA GLN A 169 -12.72 5.44 27.44
C GLN A 169 -12.43 6.54 26.39
N LYS A 170 -13.30 7.54 26.30
CA LYS A 170 -13.07 8.72 25.46
C LYS A 170 -11.83 9.49 25.89
N TYR A 171 -11.08 9.96 24.92
CA TYR A 171 -9.96 10.88 25.12
C TYR A 171 -10.50 12.30 25.33
N ASP A 172 -10.10 12.88 26.46
CA ASP A 172 -10.43 14.24 26.89
C ASP A 172 -9.13 14.97 27.27
N GLU A 173 -8.82 16.07 26.57
CA GLU A 173 -7.59 16.83 26.77
C GLU A 173 -7.47 17.40 28.20
N ASP A 174 -8.58 17.78 28.82
CA ASP A 174 -8.57 18.41 30.14
C ASP A 174 -8.34 17.37 31.24
N ASP A 175 -8.90 16.17 31.09
CA ASP A 175 -8.58 15.02 31.95
C ASP A 175 -7.09 14.66 31.84
N MET A 176 -6.54 14.65 30.63
CA MET A 176 -5.11 14.34 30.42
C MET A 176 -4.19 15.42 31.00
N LYS A 177 -4.53 16.71 30.87
CA LYS A 177 -3.80 17.81 31.54
C LYS A 177 -3.84 17.68 33.06
N LYS A 178 -5.00 17.33 33.64
CA LYS A 178 -5.14 17.07 35.09
C LYS A 178 -4.27 15.90 35.54
N LYS A 179 -4.26 14.79 34.78
CA LYS A 179 -3.38 13.63 35.04
C LYS A 179 -1.90 14.00 35.00
N ARG A 180 -1.47 14.85 34.05
CA ARG A 180 -0.09 15.33 33.97
C ARG A 180 0.31 16.19 35.18
N LYS A 181 -0.53 17.15 35.59
CA LYS A 181 -0.29 17.95 36.80
C LYS A 181 -0.15 17.06 38.03
N LYS A 182 -1.08 16.12 38.21
CA LYS A 182 -1.03 15.14 39.30
C LYS A 182 0.20 14.23 39.24
N ALA A 183 0.69 13.87 38.06
CA ALA A 183 1.89 13.07 37.90
C ALA A 183 3.18 13.86 38.20
N ALA A 184 3.23 15.14 37.85
CA ALA A 184 4.32 16.05 38.18
C ALA A 184 4.38 16.37 39.69
N GLU A 185 3.23 16.40 40.35
CA GLU A 185 3.11 16.59 41.81
C GLU A 185 3.49 15.34 42.63
N LYS A 186 3.52 14.15 42.02
CA LYS A 186 3.95 12.93 42.72
C LYS A 186 5.47 12.96 42.91
N PRO A 187 5.98 12.85 44.16
CA PRO A 187 7.41 12.81 44.39
C PRO A 187 8.01 11.58 43.69
N THR A 188 9.01 11.81 42.83
CA THR A 188 9.63 10.78 41.98
C THR A 188 10.60 9.87 42.76
N ILE A 189 10.64 9.98 44.09
CA ILE A 189 11.62 9.34 44.95
C ILE A 189 10.87 8.59 46.05
N ASN A 190 10.58 7.32 45.81
CA ASN A 190 10.39 6.34 46.88
C ASN A 190 11.32 5.15 46.59
N VAL A 191 12.63 5.43 46.55
CA VAL A 191 13.66 4.41 46.69
C VAL A 191 13.71 4.01 48.16
N ARG A 192 12.87 3.05 48.55
CA ARG A 192 13.12 2.24 49.75
C ARG A 192 14.14 1.17 49.39
N ILE A 193 15.41 1.57 49.32
CA ILE A 193 16.52 0.64 49.32
C ILE A 193 16.61 0.11 50.76
N LEU A 194 16.13 -1.11 50.97
CA LEU A 194 16.45 -1.86 52.18
C LEU A 194 17.79 -2.53 51.93
N PHE A 195 18.83 -2.05 52.61
CA PHE A 195 20.02 -2.85 52.85
C PHE A 195 19.73 -3.78 54.03
N PHE A 196 19.63 -5.07 53.76
CA PHE A 196 19.99 -6.15 54.67
C PHE A 196 20.69 -7.24 53.86
#